data_AF-A0A2X1BKB9-F1
#
_entry.id   AF-A0A2X1BKB9-F1
#
_cell.length_a   1.000
_cell.length_b   1.000
_cell.length_c   1.000
_cell.angle_alpha   90.00
_cell.angle_beta   90.00
_cell.angle_gamma   90.00
#
_symmetry.space_group_name_H-M   'P 1'
#
loop_
_entity.id
_entity.type
_entity.pdbx_description
1 polymer ?
#
loop_
_entity_poly.entity_id
_entity_poly.type
_entity_poly.pdbx_seq_one_letter_code
_entity_poly.pdbx_strand_id
1 'polypeptide(L)'
;MTFREKHLWVAIVAGLLVWGAYAWRFGERMLAGGLKQTDFAADMGGLFVLGLIAVVVLESGLTALAMLTTSKAERRARDEREGLATLQASHVSLMLLIGLLVTVSAVAYGVGFWGAARPEALARWMIPGNSLVLAANAVLGCIMLSELVRWGLSLALLRRGR
;
A
#
# COMPACT_ATOMS: atom_id res chain seq x y z
N MET A 1 16.33 -2.68 -20.32
CA MET A 1 15.87 -2.66 -18.92
C MET A 1 16.46 -3.86 -18.21
N THR A 2 17.18 -3.65 -17.11
CA THR A 2 17.72 -4.76 -16.29
C THR A 2 16.59 -5.59 -15.69
N PHE A 3 16.85 -6.85 -15.34
CA PHE A 3 15.90 -7.74 -14.67
C PHE A 3 15.22 -7.09 -13.46
N ARG A 4 15.97 -6.32 -12.67
CA ARG A 4 15.48 -5.59 -11.49
C ARG A 4 14.52 -4.47 -11.85
N GLU A 5 14.80 -3.70 -12.89
CA GLU A 5 13.90 -2.65 -13.37
C GLU A 5 12.55 -3.27 -13.80
N LYS A 6 12.57 -4.39 -14.53
CA LYS A 6 11.36 -5.12 -14.92
C LYS A 6 10.58 -5.64 -13.72
N HIS A 7 11.25 -6.27 -12.75
CA HIS A 7 10.61 -6.80 -11.55
C HIS A 7 10.02 -5.69 -10.67
N LEU A 8 10.70 -4.54 -10.56
CA LEU A 8 10.20 -3.39 -9.82
C LEU A 8 8.95 -2.79 -10.49
N TRP A 9 8.93 -2.70 -11.83
CA TRP A 9 7.73 -2.30 -12.56
C TRP A 9 6.57 -3.27 -12.38
N VAL A 10 6.85 -4.57 -12.36
CA VAL A 10 5.87 -5.62 -12.04
C VAL A 10 5.24 -5.39 -10.66
N ALA A 11 6.05 -5.12 -9.64
CA ALA A 11 5.56 -4.85 -8.29
C ALA A 11 4.71 -3.57 -8.22
N ILE A 12 5.15 -2.50 -8.89
CA ILE A 12 4.39 -1.24 -8.98
C ILE A 12 3.01 -1.48 -9.63
N VAL A 13 2.99 -2.14 -10.79
CA VAL A 13 1.75 -2.38 -11.54
C VAL A 13 0.82 -3.31 -10.77
N ALA A 14 1.35 -4.40 -10.20
CA ALA A 14 0.55 -5.33 -9.40
C ALA A 14 -0.06 -4.65 -8.17
N GLY A 15 0.75 -3.88 -7.43
CA GLY A 15 0.29 -3.13 -6.27
C GLY A 15 -0.77 -2.09 -6.64
N LEU A 16 -0.51 -1.26 -7.66
CA LEU A 16 -1.45 -0.23 -8.10
C LEU A 16 -2.76 -0.80 -8.62
N LEU A 17 -2.73 -1.90 -9.37
CA LEU A 17 -3.96 -2.51 -9.90
C LEU A 17 -4.83 -3.06 -8.78
N VAL A 18 -4.26 -3.87 -7.88
CA VAL A 18 -5.03 -4.52 -6.83
C VAL A 18 -5.50 -3.52 -5.79
N TRP A 19 -4.58 -2.71 -5.25
CA TRP A 19 -4.92 -1.75 -4.21
C TRP A 19 -5.66 -0.53 -4.74
N GLY A 20 -5.43 -0.13 -6.00
CA GLY A 20 -6.20 0.91 -6.66
C GLY A 20 -7.65 0.49 -6.88
N ALA A 21 -7.88 -0.74 -7.37
CA ALA A 21 -9.23 -1.28 -7.53
C ALA A 21 -9.96 -1.42 -6.19
N TYR A 22 -9.25 -1.89 -5.15
CA TYR A 22 -9.78 -1.96 -3.79
C TYR A 22 -10.12 -0.57 -3.23
N ALA A 23 -9.20 0.40 -3.34
CA ALA A 23 -9.40 1.77 -2.84
C ALA A 23 -10.55 2.48 -3.56
N TRP A 24 -10.71 2.24 -4.86
CA TRP A 24 -11.84 2.74 -5.64
C TRP A 24 -13.17 2.23 -5.08
N ARG A 25 -13.29 0.90 -4.90
CA ARG A 25 -14.49 0.28 -4.32
C ARG A 25 -14.77 0.74 -2.90
N PHE A 26 -13.73 0.89 -2.09
CA PHE A 26 -13.85 1.42 -0.74
C PHE A 26 -14.38 2.86 -0.75
N GLY A 27 -13.85 3.72 -1.63
CA GLY A 27 -14.30 5.09 -1.81
C GLY A 27 -15.75 5.18 -2.26
N GLU A 28 -16.15 4.40 -3.27
CA GLU A 28 -17.55 4.31 -3.72
C GLU A 28 -18.49 3.92 -2.59
N ARG A 29 -18.15 2.87 -1.83
CA ARG A 29 -18.96 2.39 -0.71
C ARG A 29 -19.02 3.40 0.44
N MET A 30 -17.93 4.10 0.73
CA MET A 30 -17.93 5.18 1.72
C MET A 30 -18.83 6.35 1.30
N LEU A 31 -18.73 6.80 0.05
CA LEU A 31 -19.56 7.89 -0.49
C LEU A 31 -21.04 7.50 -0.57
N ALA A 32 -21.35 6.22 -0.81
CA ALA A 32 -22.70 5.67 -0.76
C ALA A 32 -23.26 5.53 0.68
N GLY A 33 -22.50 5.91 1.71
CA GLY A 33 -22.94 5.83 3.11
C GLY A 33 -22.76 4.46 3.76
N GLY A 34 -21.92 3.58 3.19
CA GLY A 34 -21.65 2.23 3.67
C GLY A 34 -21.17 2.17 5.12
N LEU A 35 -20.56 3.23 5.65
CA LEU A 35 -20.15 3.32 7.07
C LEU A 35 -21.32 3.20 8.07
N LYS A 36 -22.58 3.36 7.61
CA LYS A 36 -23.80 3.16 8.39
C LYS A 36 -24.39 1.76 8.28
N GLN A 37 -23.82 0.89 7.46
CA GLN A 37 -24.33 -0.46 7.24
C GLN A 37 -23.52 -1.47 8.06
N THR A 38 -24.18 -2.50 8.59
CA THR A 38 -23.56 -3.50 9.48
C THR A 38 -22.73 -4.54 8.72
N ASP A 39 -23.02 -4.74 7.44
CA ASP A 39 -22.34 -5.63 6.50
C ASP A 39 -21.05 -5.02 5.92
N PHE A 40 -20.88 -3.69 5.99
CA PHE A 40 -19.72 -2.98 5.44
C PHE A 40 -18.38 -3.56 5.91
N ALA A 41 -18.25 -3.88 7.19
CA ALA A 41 -17.02 -4.46 7.73
C ALA A 41 -16.73 -5.86 7.18
N ALA A 42 -17.75 -6.70 7.02
CA ALA A 42 -17.60 -8.05 6.48
C ALA A 42 -17.25 -7.99 4.97
N ASP A 43 -17.96 -7.15 4.21
CA ASP A 43 -17.74 -6.96 2.78
C ASP A 43 -16.34 -6.41 2.48
N MET A 44 -15.94 -5.32 3.15
CA MET A 44 -14.62 -4.73 2.96
C MET A 44 -13.52 -5.64 3.47
N GLY A 45 -13.75 -6.38 4.56
CA GLY A 45 -12.82 -7.40 5.06
C GLY A 45 -12.61 -8.52 4.04
N GLY A 46 -13.68 -9.01 3.41
CA GLY A 46 -13.61 -10.01 2.34
C GLY A 46 -12.83 -9.51 1.12
N LEU A 47 -13.10 -8.29 0.66
CA LEU A 47 -12.35 -7.66 -0.44
C LEU A 47 -10.89 -7.41 -0.10
N PHE A 48 -10.58 -7.09 1.17
CA PHE A 48 -9.21 -6.92 1.63
C PHE A 48 -8.43 -8.23 1.58
N VAL A 49 -9.00 -9.33 2.09
CA VAL A 49 -8.39 -10.67 2.02
C VAL A 49 -8.21 -11.10 0.56
N LEU A 50 -9.22 -10.89 -0.28
CA LEU A 50 -9.12 -11.15 -1.72
C LEU A 50 -7.99 -10.33 -2.37
N GLY A 51 -7.84 -9.06 -1.98
CA GLY A 51 -6.75 -8.19 -2.41
C GLY A 51 -5.38 -8.74 -2.04
N LEU A 52 -5.19 -9.21 -0.80
CA LEU A 52 -3.94 -9.85 -0.37
C LEU A 52 -3.62 -11.08 -1.22
N ILE A 53 -4.59 -11.97 -1.42
CA ILE A 53 -4.43 -13.15 -2.27
C ILE A 53 -4.08 -12.74 -3.70
N ALA A 54 -4.80 -11.76 -4.26
CA ALA A 54 -4.61 -11.28 -5.61
C ALA A 54 -3.21 -10.67 -5.81
N VAL A 55 -2.69 -9.87 -4.87
CA VAL A 55 -1.32 -9.34 -4.94
C VAL A 55 -0.31 -10.47 -4.96
N VAL A 56 -0.41 -11.44 -4.03
CA VAL A 56 0.54 -12.56 -3.96
C VAL A 56 0.50 -13.39 -5.24
N VAL A 57 -0.68 -13.71 -5.76
CA VAL A 57 -0.85 -14.49 -6.99
C VAL A 57 -0.29 -13.73 -8.20
N LEU A 58 -0.62 -12.43 -8.32
CA LEU A 58 -0.18 -11.60 -9.43
C LEU A 58 1.33 -11.38 -9.42
N GLU A 59 1.90 -11.07 -8.25
CA GLU A 59 3.34 -10.88 -8.08
C GLU A 59 4.11 -12.18 -8.32
N SER A 60 3.62 -13.31 -7.80
CA SER A 60 4.23 -14.62 -8.05
C SER A 60 4.18 -14.99 -9.53
N GLY A 61 3.03 -14.79 -10.19
CA GLY A 61 2.85 -15.07 -11.61
C GLY A 61 3.73 -14.20 -12.51
N LEU A 62 3.77 -12.90 -12.26
CA LEU A 62 4.60 -11.96 -13.02
C LEU A 62 6.10 -12.19 -12.76
N THR A 63 6.47 -12.54 -11.52
CA THR A 63 7.85 -12.89 -11.19
C THR A 63 8.28 -14.18 -11.87
N ALA A 64 7.44 -15.22 -11.87
CA ALA A 64 7.70 -16.46 -12.60
C ALA A 64 7.87 -16.20 -14.11
N LEU A 65 6.99 -15.38 -14.70
CA LEU A 65 7.09 -14.98 -16.11
C LEU A 65 8.39 -14.22 -16.40
N ALA A 66 8.79 -13.30 -15.53
CA ALA A 66 10.05 -12.56 -15.65
C ALA A 66 11.27 -13.49 -15.52
N MET A 67 11.21 -14.47 -14.62
CA MET A 67 12.27 -15.46 -14.43
C MET A 67 12.44 -16.38 -15.64
N LEU A 68 11.36 -16.80 -16.27
CA LEU A 68 11.39 -17.66 -17.46
C LEU A 68 11.92 -16.92 -18.70
N THR A 69 11.74 -15.60 -18.75
CA THR A 69 12.10 -14.78 -19.93
C THR A 69 13.49 -14.15 -19.85
N THR A 70 14.23 -14.30 -18.73
CA THR A 70 15.50 -13.61 -18.50
C THR A 70 16.69 -14.58 -18.32
N SER A 71 17.77 -14.34 -19.06
CA SER A 71 18.98 -15.17 -19.07
C SER A 71 19.78 -15.10 -17.75
N LYS A 72 20.46 -16.21 -17.39
CA LYS A 72 21.29 -16.34 -16.16
C LYS A 72 22.44 -15.32 -16.08
N ALA A 73 22.87 -14.74 -17.19
CA ALA A 73 24.03 -13.83 -17.24
C ALA A 73 23.75 -12.44 -16.60
N GLU A 74 22.52 -11.94 -16.67
CA GLU A 74 22.13 -10.65 -16.05
C GLU A 74 21.93 -10.74 -14.52
N ARG A 75 21.83 -11.96 -13.94
CA ARG A 75 21.58 -12.15 -12.50
C ARG A 75 22.81 -11.91 -11.60
N ARG A 76 24.02 -11.82 -12.17
CA ARG A 76 25.29 -11.85 -11.41
C ARG A 76 26.01 -10.52 -11.24
N ALA A 77 25.63 -9.46 -11.96
CA ALA A 77 26.22 -8.13 -11.76
C ALA A 77 25.58 -7.45 -10.54
N ARG A 78 25.98 -7.87 -9.34
CA ARG A 78 25.64 -7.18 -8.10
C ARG A 78 26.58 -5.99 -7.94
N ASP A 79 26.22 -4.88 -8.54
CA ASP A 79 26.96 -3.64 -8.35
C ASP A 79 26.65 -3.11 -6.93
N GLU A 80 27.68 -2.90 -6.12
CA GLU A 80 27.58 -2.51 -4.70
C GLU A 80 26.78 -1.20 -4.54
N ARG A 81 26.85 -0.34 -5.57
CA ARG A 81 26.06 0.89 -5.73
C ARG A 81 24.55 0.66 -5.79
N GLU A 82 24.08 -0.42 -6.41
CA GLU A 82 22.65 -0.75 -6.47
C GLU A 82 22.10 -1.16 -5.09
N GLY A 83 22.95 -1.80 -4.27
CA GLY A 83 22.62 -2.16 -2.89
C GLY A 83 22.39 -0.92 -2.02
N LEU A 84 23.30 0.05 -2.12
CA LEU A 84 23.19 1.34 -1.41
C LEU A 84 21.94 2.13 -1.83
N ALA A 85 21.62 2.15 -3.13
CA ALA A 85 20.41 2.81 -3.63
C ALA A 85 19.13 2.20 -3.04
N THR A 86 19.07 0.86 -2.95
CA THR A 86 17.91 0.15 -2.39
C THR A 86 17.78 0.39 -0.88
N LEU A 87 18.90 0.41 -0.15
CA LEU A 87 18.93 0.74 1.27
C LEU A 87 18.45 2.17 1.54
N GLN A 88 18.94 3.14 0.76
CA GLN A 88 18.53 4.53 0.88
C GLN A 88 17.03 4.71 0.60
N ALA A 89 16.52 4.11 -0.48
CA ALA A 89 15.09 4.17 -0.81
C ALA A 89 14.22 3.53 0.29
N SER A 90 14.67 2.42 0.87
CA SER A 90 13.98 1.74 1.97
C SER A 90 13.99 2.59 3.24
N HIS A 91 15.11 3.24 3.57
CA HIS A 91 15.21 4.13 4.72
C HIS A 91 14.26 5.33 4.59
N VAL A 92 14.22 5.98 3.43
CA VAL A 92 13.31 7.11 3.18
C VAL A 92 11.84 6.67 3.26
N SER A 93 11.51 5.52 2.66
CA SER A 93 10.17 4.92 2.75
C SER A 93 9.76 4.63 4.19
N LEU A 94 10.66 4.08 5.00
CA LEU A 94 10.40 3.78 6.41
C LEU A 94 10.20 5.06 7.24
N MET A 95 11.04 6.08 7.07
CA MET A 95 10.87 7.39 7.71
C MET A 95 9.55 8.05 7.32
N LEU A 96 9.17 7.97 6.04
CA LEU A 96 7.90 8.47 5.54
C LEU A 96 6.72 7.71 6.15
N LEU A 97 6.78 6.38 6.22
CA LEU A 97 5.74 5.55 6.82
C LEU A 97 5.52 5.93 8.29
N ILE A 98 6.61 6.08 9.05
CA ILE A 98 6.54 6.52 10.45
C ILE A 98 5.88 7.90 10.54
N GLY A 99 6.31 8.86 9.71
CA GLY A 99 5.72 10.20 9.67
C GLY A 99 4.21 10.16 9.38
N LEU A 100 3.80 9.41 8.36
CA LEU A 100 2.38 9.24 7.99
C LEU A 100 1.57 8.60 9.11
N LEU A 101 2.08 7.54 9.74
CA LEU A 101 1.38 6.88 10.85
C LEU A 101 1.26 7.81 12.06
N VAL A 102 2.30 8.59 12.37
CA VAL A 102 2.24 9.61 13.43
C VAL A 102 1.20 10.68 13.10
N THR A 103 1.18 11.19 11.86
CA THR A 103 0.19 12.17 11.42
C THR A 103 -1.23 11.62 11.50
N VAL A 104 -1.49 10.42 10.97
CA VAL A 104 -2.81 9.78 11.02
C VAL A 104 -3.23 9.54 12.47
N SER A 105 -2.32 9.08 13.33
CA SER A 105 -2.60 8.85 14.74
C SER A 105 -2.89 10.16 15.49
N ALA A 106 -2.14 11.22 15.23
CA ALA A 106 -2.35 12.54 15.82
C ALA A 106 -3.68 13.15 15.39
N VAL A 107 -4.04 13.02 14.11
CA VAL A 107 -5.35 13.46 13.59
C VAL A 107 -6.47 12.64 14.24
N ALA A 108 -6.35 11.31 14.28
CA ALA A 108 -7.34 10.44 14.92
C ALA A 108 -7.53 10.78 16.40
N TYR A 109 -6.45 11.06 17.12
CA TYR A 109 -6.51 11.52 18.50
C TYR A 109 -7.19 12.89 18.62
N GLY A 110 -6.79 13.87 17.81
CA GLY A 110 -7.31 15.23 17.82
C GLY A 110 -8.81 15.32 17.53
N VAL A 111 -9.34 14.44 16.68
CA VAL A 111 -10.79 14.36 16.40
C VAL A 111 -11.56 13.46 17.38
N GLY A 112 -10.90 12.90 18.39
CA GLY A 112 -11.53 12.02 19.37
C GLY A 112 -11.94 10.65 18.82
N PHE A 113 -11.28 10.16 17.77
CA PHE A 113 -11.61 8.89 17.10
C PHE A 113 -11.55 7.68 18.03
N TRP A 114 -10.59 7.70 18.96
CA TRP A 114 -10.37 6.64 19.96
C TRP A 114 -11.06 6.89 21.31
N GLY A 115 -11.72 8.04 21.49
CA GLY A 115 -12.38 8.40 22.74
C GLY A 115 -13.68 7.63 23.00
N ALA A 116 -13.99 7.38 24.27
CA ALA A 116 -15.25 6.75 24.69
C ALA A 116 -16.48 7.63 24.38
N ALA A 117 -16.32 8.96 24.46
CA ALA A 117 -17.30 9.93 23.99
C ALA A 117 -16.89 10.41 22.59
N ARG A 118 -17.38 9.74 21.55
CA ARG A 118 -17.18 10.22 20.18
C ARG A 118 -18.00 11.50 19.97
N PRO A 119 -17.46 12.53 19.32
CA PRO A 119 -18.23 13.71 18.96
C PRO A 119 -19.49 13.29 18.18
N GLU A 120 -20.64 13.91 18.46
CA GLU A 120 -21.91 13.61 17.77
C GLU A 120 -21.77 13.66 16.25
N ALA A 121 -20.88 14.53 15.77
CA ALA A 121 -20.50 14.61 14.36
C ALA A 121 -20.01 13.25 13.84
N LEU A 122 -19.02 12.61 14.47
CA LEU A 122 -18.48 11.30 14.05
C LEU A 122 -19.51 10.17 14.16
N ALA A 123 -20.33 10.18 15.22
CA ALA A 123 -21.39 9.19 15.43
C ALA A 123 -22.48 9.26 14.34
N ARG A 124 -22.75 10.45 13.79
CA ARG A 124 -23.73 10.64 12.70
C ARG A 124 -23.31 10.01 11.37
N TRP A 125 -22.01 9.85 11.14
CA TRP A 125 -21.46 9.35 9.87
C TRP A 125 -21.12 7.86 9.89
N MET A 126 -21.04 7.21 11.06
CA MET A 126 -20.50 5.85 11.16
C MET A 126 -20.96 5.10 12.41
N ILE A 127 -21.27 3.81 12.25
CA ILE A 127 -21.54 2.90 13.38
C ILE A 127 -20.22 2.54 14.08
N PRO A 128 -20.18 2.39 15.43
CA PRO A 128 -18.97 2.07 16.17
C PRO A 128 -18.15 0.88 15.63
N GLY A 129 -18.80 -0.17 15.13
CA GLY A 129 -18.11 -1.34 14.56
C GLY A 129 -17.28 -1.04 13.31
N ASN A 130 -17.65 -0.03 12.51
CA ASN A 130 -17.00 0.29 11.25
C ASN A 130 -15.78 1.22 11.40
N SER A 131 -15.53 1.77 12.60
CA SER A 131 -14.37 2.65 12.81
C SER A 131 -13.04 1.93 12.65
N LEU A 132 -12.98 0.64 13.02
CA LEU A 132 -11.78 -0.16 12.84
C LEU A 132 -11.46 -0.37 11.36
N VAL A 133 -12.48 -0.49 10.50
CA VAL A 133 -12.30 -0.61 9.06
C VAL A 133 -11.69 0.68 8.50
N LEU A 134 -12.18 1.84 8.93
CA LEU A 134 -11.62 3.13 8.51
C LEU A 134 -10.15 3.29 8.94
N ALA A 135 -9.84 2.91 10.18
CA ALA A 135 -8.46 2.95 10.68
C ALA A 135 -7.54 1.99 9.91
N ALA A 136 -7.98 0.75 9.67
CA ALA A 136 -7.22 -0.22 8.90
C ALA A 136 -6.94 0.28 7.47
N ASN A 137 -7.93 0.91 6.82
CA ASN A 137 -7.77 1.48 5.49
C ASN A 137 -6.86 2.72 5.49
N ALA A 138 -6.88 3.54 6.55
CA ALA A 138 -5.94 4.65 6.70
C ALA A 138 -4.50 4.14 6.81
N VAL A 139 -4.27 3.10 7.63
CA VAL A 139 -2.95 2.45 7.76
C VAL A 139 -2.50 1.83 6.43
N LEU A 140 -3.39 1.14 5.73
CA LEU A 140 -3.13 0.61 4.39
C LEU A 140 -2.72 1.73 3.42
N GLY A 141 -3.42 2.87 3.45
CA GLY A 141 -3.07 4.05 2.66
C GLY A 141 -1.66 4.56 2.97
N CYS A 142 -1.26 4.61 4.25
CA CYS A 142 0.10 4.99 4.64
C CYS A 142 1.14 4.02 4.09
N ILE A 143 0.89 2.70 4.18
CA ILE A 143 1.76 1.67 3.63
C ILE A 143 1.90 1.84 2.12
N MET A 144 0.79 2.04 1.40
CA MET A 144 0.81 2.21 -0.05
C MET A 144 1.53 3.47 -0.50
N LEU A 145 1.33 4.60 0.16
CA LEU A 145 2.06 5.83 -0.15
C LEU A 145 3.56 5.67 0.11
N SER A 146 3.93 5.04 1.23
CA SER A 146 5.33 4.74 1.55
C SER A 146 5.97 3.81 0.51
N GLU A 147 5.26 2.76 0.11
CA GLU A 147 5.73 1.79 -0.89
C GLU A 147 5.89 2.42 -2.28
N LEU A 148 4.95 3.27 -2.70
CA LEU A 148 5.06 4.01 -3.95
C LEU A 148 6.29 4.92 -3.97
N VAL A 149 6.58 5.60 -2.85
CA VAL A 149 7.80 6.39 -2.71
C VAL A 149 9.04 5.51 -2.75
N ARG A 150 9.02 4.34 -2.09
CA ARG A 150 10.13 3.37 -2.14
C ARG A 150 10.42 2.95 -3.58
N TRP A 151 9.40 2.55 -4.32
CA TRP A 151 9.53 2.10 -5.69
C TRP A 151 9.97 3.22 -6.62
N GLY A 152 9.39 4.43 -6.47
CA GLY A 152 9.76 5.61 -7.26
C GLY A 152 11.21 6.04 -7.03
N LEU A 153 11.67 6.10 -5.78
CA LEU A 153 13.06 6.42 -5.45
C LEU A 153 14.02 5.33 -5.94
N SER A 154 13.65 4.05 -5.79
CA SER A 154 14.45 2.94 -6.30
C SER A 154 14.64 3.04 -7.82
N LEU A 155 13.58 3.33 -8.58
CA LEU A 155 13.66 3.56 -10.03
C LEU A 155 14.51 4.79 -10.37
N ALA A 156 14.33 5.91 -9.66
CA ALA A 156 15.05 7.15 -9.91
C ALA A 156 16.55 7.01 -9.67
N LEU A 157 16.95 6.33 -8.59
CA LEU A 157 18.35 6.07 -8.25
C LEU A 157 19.00 5.07 -9.23
N LEU A 158 18.29 4.03 -9.63
CA LEU A 158 18.76 3.08 -10.66
C LEU A 158 18.97 3.75 -12.02
N ARG A 159 18.14 4.74 -12.38
CA ARG A 159 18.28 5.49 -13.65
C ARG A 159 19.41 6.51 -13.61
N ARG A 160 19.72 7.10 -12.46
CA ARG A 160 20.85 8.05 -12.29
C ARG A 160 22.22 7.37 -12.29
N GLY A 161 22.28 6.06 -12.04
CA GLY A 161 23.53 5.29 -12.04
C GLY A 161 23.94 4.72 -13.39
N ARG A 162 23.12 4.89 -14.44
CA ARG A 162 23.46 4.58 -15.84
C ARG A 162 24.09 5.79 -16.52
#